data_AF-A0A967N631-F1
#
_entry.id   AF-A0A967N631-F1
#
_cell.length_a   1.000
_cell.length_b   1.000
_cell.length_c   1.000
_cell.angle_alpha   90.00
_cell.angle_beta   90.00
_cell.angle_gamma   90.00
#
_symmetry.space_group_name_H-M   'P 1'
#
loop_
_entity.id
_entity.type
_entity.pdbx_description
1 polymer ?
#
loop_
_entity_poly.entity_id
_entity_poly.type
_entity_poly.pdbx_seq_one_letter_code
_entity_poly.pdbx_strand_id
1 'polypeptide(L)'
;MLHGNTGNEAPVMPKIYNYFATWGPSTIWVNGEEVVPMIGSHTMFSEQARGPDHRIAKAGQVYSPRLQDKDGFTNPDETEFHYVAHTTEPDQNNFPPHTAWIHLHFSDVEVLEKPSDVEIPYRAQ
;
A
#
# COMPACT_ATOMS: atom_id res chain seq x y z
N MET A 1 9.50 -1.62 1.91
CA MET A 1 9.13 -0.20 2.10
C MET A 1 8.00 0.12 1.13
N LEU A 2 6.73 0.13 1.59
CA LEU A 2 5.58 0.50 0.74
C LEU A 2 5.75 1.91 0.15
N HIS A 3 6.39 2.80 0.90
CA HIS A 3 6.59 4.20 0.54
C HIS A 3 8.02 4.50 0.07
N GLY A 4 8.68 3.54 -0.61
CA GLY A 4 10.12 3.49 -0.92
C GLY A 4 10.90 4.82 -0.86
N ASN A 5 12.00 4.96 -0.12
CA ASN A 5 12.85 6.16 0.04
C ASN A 5 12.18 7.53 0.32
N THR A 6 10.85 7.63 0.47
CA THR A 6 10.19 8.93 0.76
C THR A 6 10.50 9.45 2.17
N GLY A 7 11.01 8.59 3.07
CA GLY A 7 11.26 8.92 4.48
C GLY A 7 10.00 9.03 5.33
N ASN A 8 8.82 8.77 4.75
CA ASN A 8 7.55 8.74 5.46
C ASN A 8 7.19 7.32 5.89
N GLU A 9 6.63 7.23 7.09
CA GLU A 9 6.16 6.01 7.75
C GLU A 9 7.22 4.93 7.99
N ALA A 10 6.87 3.94 8.80
CA ALA A 10 7.78 2.86 9.15
C ALA A 10 7.85 1.80 8.04
N PRO A 11 9.01 1.16 7.81
CA PRO A 11 9.17 0.13 6.79
C PRO A 11 8.58 -1.21 7.25
N VAL A 12 7.26 -1.29 7.34
CA VAL A 12 6.54 -2.47 7.86
C VAL A 12 6.31 -3.57 6.82
N MET A 13 6.67 -3.32 5.56
CA MET A 13 6.45 -4.21 4.41
C MET A 13 7.77 -4.52 3.70
N PRO A 14 7.86 -5.68 2.99
CA PRO A 14 9.04 -6.03 2.22
C PRO A 14 9.44 -4.92 1.25
N LYS A 15 10.69 -4.93 0.80
CA LYS A 15 11.08 -4.09 -0.34
C LYS A 15 10.19 -4.46 -1.54
N ILE A 16 9.53 -3.45 -2.09
CA ILE A 16 8.50 -3.61 -3.12
C ILE A 16 8.63 -2.48 -4.12
N TYR A 17 8.45 -2.77 -5.40
CA TYR A 17 8.41 -1.75 -6.43
C TYR A 17 7.00 -1.14 -6.50
N ASN A 18 6.94 0.19 -6.56
CA ASN A 18 5.70 0.93 -6.76
C ASN A 18 5.78 1.60 -8.14
N TYR A 19 4.81 1.31 -9.00
CA TYR A 19 4.65 1.98 -10.30
C TYR A 19 4.18 3.42 -10.12
N PHE A 20 3.40 3.66 -9.06
CA PHE A 20 2.90 4.97 -8.70
C PHE A 20 2.64 5.03 -7.20
N ALA A 21 2.97 6.16 -6.59
CA ALA A 21 2.59 6.47 -5.22
C ALA A 21 2.26 7.96 -5.07
N THR A 22 1.26 8.29 -4.27
CA THR A 22 0.90 9.69 -3.95
C THR A 22 0.77 9.91 -2.47
N TRP A 23 0.86 11.18 -2.10
CA TRP A 23 0.53 11.70 -0.79
C TRP A 23 -0.39 12.90 -0.97
N GLY A 24 -1.34 13.06 -0.06
CA GLY A 24 -2.22 14.22 -0.09
C GLY A 24 -3.33 14.18 0.95
N PRO A 25 -4.07 15.29 1.10
CA PRO A 25 -5.30 15.28 1.86
C PRO A 25 -6.32 14.37 1.19
N SER A 26 -7.18 13.74 1.99
CA SER A 26 -8.42 13.16 1.47
C SER A 26 -9.59 13.36 2.44
N THR A 27 -10.77 13.00 1.95
CA THR A 27 -12.02 13.02 2.68
C THR A 27 -12.78 11.74 2.34
N ILE A 28 -13.26 11.02 3.35
CA ILE A 28 -13.99 9.76 3.16
C ILE A 28 -15.47 10.00 3.43
N TRP A 29 -16.28 9.57 2.47
CA TRP A 29 -17.74 9.62 2.52
C TRP A 29 -18.30 8.21 2.53
N VAL A 30 -19.26 7.94 3.42
CA VAL A 30 -20.01 6.67 3.44
C VAL A 30 -21.49 7.02 3.41
N ASN A 31 -22.21 6.50 2.40
CA ASN A 31 -23.64 6.77 2.20
C ASN A 31 -24.01 8.26 2.15
N GLY A 32 -23.11 9.11 1.67
CA GLY A 32 -23.33 10.55 1.56
C GLY A 32 -22.99 11.36 2.82
N GLU A 33 -22.48 10.72 3.87
CA GLU A 33 -22.00 11.39 5.09
C GLU A 33 -20.47 11.35 5.17
N GLU A 34 -19.85 12.47 5.49
CA GLU A 34 -18.41 12.55 5.75
C GLU A 34 -18.12 11.87 7.10
N VAL A 35 -17.29 10.82 7.07
CA VAL A 35 -17.07 9.98 8.25
C VAL A 35 -15.91 10.48 9.10
N VAL A 36 -14.89 11.10 8.48
CA VAL A 36 -13.72 11.65 9.19
C VAL A 36 -13.16 12.85 8.40
N PRO A 37 -13.19 14.07 8.95
CA PRO A 37 -12.60 15.24 8.31
C PRO A 37 -11.07 15.26 8.45
N MET A 38 -10.40 15.51 7.33
CA MET A 38 -8.96 15.78 7.20
C MET A 38 -8.02 14.63 7.61
N ILE A 39 -7.79 13.75 6.66
CA ILE A 39 -6.87 12.63 6.73
C ILE A 39 -5.63 12.91 5.89
N GLY A 40 -4.45 12.64 6.45
CA GLY A 40 -3.28 12.36 5.62
C GLY A 40 -3.57 11.06 4.89
N SER A 41 -3.38 11.06 3.58
CA SER A 41 -3.56 9.85 2.79
C SER A 41 -2.44 9.65 1.82
N HIS A 42 -2.26 8.39 1.48
CA HIS A 42 -1.36 7.99 0.44
C HIS A 42 -1.92 6.79 -0.29
N THR A 43 -1.53 6.68 -1.56
CA THR A 43 -1.87 5.53 -2.38
C THR A 43 -0.60 4.90 -2.92
N MET A 44 -0.68 3.59 -3.14
CA MET A 44 0.38 2.82 -3.78
C MET A 44 -0.25 1.89 -4.80
N PHE A 45 0.28 1.94 -6.01
CA PHE A 45 0.10 0.91 -7.00
C PHE A 45 1.44 0.18 -7.16
N SER A 46 1.48 -1.09 -6.75
CA SER A 46 2.73 -1.83 -6.55
C SER A 46 2.69 -3.21 -7.16
N GLU A 47 3.85 -3.86 -7.20
CA GLU A 47 3.93 -5.32 -7.29
C GLU A 47 3.07 -5.95 -6.17
N GLN A 48 2.60 -7.17 -6.36
CA GLN A 48 1.82 -7.87 -5.34
C GLN A 48 2.72 -8.37 -4.21
N ALA A 49 2.46 -7.97 -2.96
CA ALA A 49 3.11 -8.55 -1.76
C ALA A 49 2.32 -9.71 -1.16
N ARG A 50 0.99 -9.73 -1.34
CA ARG A 50 0.10 -10.74 -0.73
C ARG A 50 -0.34 -11.76 -1.76
N GLY A 51 -0.06 -13.04 -1.49
CA GLY A 51 -0.53 -14.15 -2.32
C GLY A 51 -2.04 -14.39 -2.20
N PRO A 52 -2.57 -15.41 -2.91
CA PRO A 52 -4.01 -15.74 -2.89
C PRO A 52 -4.59 -16.09 -1.52
N ASP A 53 -3.74 -16.45 -0.54
CA ASP A 53 -4.14 -16.71 0.86
C ASP A 53 -4.08 -15.44 1.74
N HIS A 54 -3.90 -14.28 1.10
CA HIS A 54 -3.77 -12.94 1.70
C HIS A 54 -2.55 -12.77 2.62
N ARG A 55 -1.62 -13.73 2.64
CA ARG A 55 -0.37 -13.65 3.40
C ARG A 55 0.74 -13.08 2.54
N ILE A 56 1.65 -12.37 3.20
CA ILE A 56 2.96 -12.04 2.65
C ILE A 56 3.87 -13.21 3.00
N ALA A 57 4.09 -14.10 2.04
CA ALA A 57 4.84 -15.32 2.28
C ALA A 57 5.65 -15.74 1.06
N LYS A 58 6.79 -16.38 1.32
CA LYS A 58 7.67 -16.95 0.31
C LYS A 58 8.03 -18.36 0.72
N ALA A 59 7.75 -19.35 -0.13
CA ALA A 59 8.14 -20.76 0.09
C ALA A 59 7.79 -21.28 1.51
N GLY A 60 6.59 -20.94 2.02
CA GLY A 60 6.13 -21.33 3.36
C GLY A 60 6.64 -20.48 4.53
N GLN A 61 7.54 -19.52 4.28
CA GLN A 61 7.98 -18.54 5.27
C GLN A 61 7.07 -17.31 5.25
N VAL A 62 6.52 -16.93 6.40
CA VAL A 62 5.76 -15.67 6.55
C VAL A 62 6.73 -14.50 6.72
N TYR A 63 6.43 -13.39 6.07
CA TYR A 63 7.24 -12.17 6.17
C TYR A 63 7.32 -11.66 7.62
N SER A 64 8.49 -11.14 7.96
CA SER A 64 8.74 -10.40 9.19
C SER A 64 9.41 -9.09 8.82
N PRO A 65 9.10 -7.95 9.47
CA PRO A 65 9.85 -6.70 9.28
C PRO A 65 11.36 -6.83 9.50
N ARG A 66 11.82 -7.84 10.26
CA ARG A 66 13.25 -8.18 10.39
C ARG A 66 13.90 -8.71 9.11
N LEU A 67 13.09 -9.04 8.10
CA LEU A 67 13.49 -9.55 6.80
C LEU A 67 13.28 -8.51 5.68
N GLN A 68 13.11 -7.23 6.02
CA GLN A 68 12.85 -6.16 5.04
C GLN A 68 13.88 -6.06 3.90
N ASP A 69 15.14 -6.45 4.18
CA ASP A 69 16.24 -6.44 3.22
C ASP A 69 16.36 -7.75 2.42
N LYS A 70 15.34 -8.63 2.48
CA LYS A 70 15.31 -9.91 1.77
C LYS A 70 14.29 -9.87 0.63
N ASP A 71 14.71 -10.35 -0.53
CA ASP A 71 13.91 -10.36 -1.74
C ASP A 71 12.96 -11.56 -1.84
N GLY A 72 11.91 -11.40 -2.66
CA GLY A 72 10.98 -12.44 -3.09
C GLY A 72 9.76 -12.65 -2.19
N PHE A 73 9.48 -11.68 -1.32
CA PHE A 73 8.17 -11.54 -0.67
C PHE A 73 7.17 -10.75 -1.54
N THR A 74 7.54 -10.46 -2.79
CA THR A 74 6.71 -9.78 -3.79
C THR A 74 6.70 -10.61 -5.06
N ASN A 75 5.61 -10.50 -5.83
CA ASN A 75 5.46 -11.05 -7.16
C ASN A 75 5.46 -9.91 -8.19
N PRO A 76 6.50 -9.76 -9.02
CA PRO A 76 6.62 -8.66 -9.98
C PRO A 76 5.70 -8.81 -11.19
N ASP A 77 5.11 -9.99 -11.40
CA ASP A 77 4.22 -10.27 -12.53
C ASP A 77 2.74 -10.05 -12.17
N GLU A 78 2.44 -9.53 -10.97
CA GLU A 78 1.10 -9.24 -10.48
C GLU A 78 1.10 -7.89 -9.77
N THR A 79 -0.06 -7.23 -9.70
CA THR A 79 -0.18 -5.90 -9.09
C THR A 79 -1.19 -5.86 -7.96
N GLU A 80 -1.01 -4.94 -7.02
CA GLU A 80 -1.99 -4.61 -6.00
C GLU A 80 -2.10 -3.10 -5.79
N PHE A 81 -3.24 -2.66 -5.26
CA PHE A 81 -3.48 -1.26 -4.92
C PHE A 81 -3.78 -1.10 -3.44
N HIS A 82 -3.16 -0.08 -2.85
CA HIS A 82 -3.39 0.31 -1.48
C HIS A 82 -3.88 1.75 -1.44
N TYR A 83 -4.97 1.97 -0.70
CA TYR A 83 -5.36 3.29 -0.23
C TYR A 83 -5.25 3.30 1.28
N VAL A 84 -4.53 4.27 1.80
CA VAL A 84 -4.35 4.47 3.24
C VAL A 84 -4.76 5.88 3.59
N ALA A 85 -5.47 5.98 4.70
CA ALA A 85 -5.93 7.22 5.27
C ALA A 85 -5.79 7.18 6.79
N HIS A 86 -5.34 8.27 7.37
CA HIS A 86 -5.14 8.36 8.81
C HIS A 86 -5.40 9.76 9.33
N THR A 87 -5.75 9.87 10.60
CA THR A 87 -5.87 11.16 11.26
C THR A 87 -4.51 11.86 11.34
N THR A 88 -4.53 13.19 11.34
CA THR A 88 -3.32 14.02 11.42
C THR A 88 -2.86 14.25 12.85
N GLU A 89 -3.76 14.16 13.83
CA GLU A 89 -3.41 14.24 15.25
C GLU A 89 -2.68 12.96 15.69
N PRO A 90 -1.44 13.08 16.21
CA PRO A 90 -0.67 11.90 16.58
C PRO A 90 -1.08 11.35 17.94
N ASP A 91 -1.16 10.01 18.04
CA ASP A 91 -1.23 9.29 19.32
C ASP A 91 0.05 8.47 19.50
N GLN A 92 0.93 8.91 20.40
CA GLN A 92 2.23 8.28 20.64
C GLN A 92 2.12 6.89 21.31
N ASN A 93 0.93 6.49 21.76
CA ASN A 93 0.70 5.15 22.28
C ASN A 93 0.35 4.14 21.17
N ASN A 94 0.12 4.59 19.95
CA ASN A 94 -0.18 3.75 18.78
C ASN A 94 1.02 3.59 17.85
N PHE A 95 1.00 2.53 17.04
CA PHE A 95 1.93 2.34 15.93
C PHE A 95 1.16 1.87 14.68
N PRO A 96 1.17 2.64 13.58
CA PRO A 96 1.71 4.00 13.45
C PRO A 96 0.97 5.00 14.37
N PRO A 97 1.57 6.15 14.73
CA PRO A 97 1.10 7.01 15.82
C PRO A 97 -0.09 7.88 15.40
N HIS A 98 -1.21 7.26 15.03
CA HIS A 98 -2.45 7.93 14.61
C HIS A 98 -3.62 7.46 15.48
N THR A 99 -4.61 8.33 15.67
CA THR A 99 -5.82 8.03 16.44
C THR A 99 -6.83 7.18 15.65
N ALA A 100 -6.84 7.29 14.32
CA ALA A 100 -7.61 6.42 13.43
C ALA A 100 -6.84 6.12 12.15
N TRP A 101 -7.07 4.92 11.60
CA TRP A 101 -6.39 4.41 10.42
C TRP A 101 -7.35 3.59 9.57
N ILE A 102 -7.32 3.82 8.26
CA ILE A 102 -8.01 3.04 7.25
C ILE A 102 -6.96 2.54 6.27
N HIS A 103 -6.96 1.23 6.03
CA HIS A 103 -6.16 0.61 4.98
C HIS A 103 -7.09 -0.23 4.11
N LEU A 104 -7.35 0.26 2.90
CA LEU A 104 -8.03 -0.50 1.87
C LEU A 104 -6.98 -1.15 0.97
N HIS A 105 -7.11 -2.45 0.77
CA HIS A 105 -6.25 -3.25 -0.09
C HIS A 105 -7.11 -3.90 -1.18
N PHE A 106 -6.66 -3.75 -2.42
CA PHE A 106 -7.30 -4.31 -3.60
C PHE A 106 -6.27 -5.23 -4.26
N SER A 107 -6.55 -6.54 -4.24
CA SER A 107 -5.69 -7.57 -4.82
C SER A 107 -5.95 -7.85 -6.30
N ASP A 108 -7.04 -7.30 -6.84
CA ASP A 108 -7.45 -7.42 -8.24
C ASP A 108 -7.64 -5.99 -8.78
N VAL A 109 -6.77 -5.58 -9.70
CA VAL A 109 -6.64 -4.20 -10.17
C VAL A 109 -6.48 -4.19 -11.69
N GLU A 110 -7.40 -3.51 -12.37
CA GLU A 110 -7.34 -3.31 -13.82
C GLU A 110 -6.82 -1.90 -14.14
N VAL A 111 -5.79 -1.82 -14.99
CA VAL A 111 -5.25 -0.54 -15.48
C VAL A 111 -5.90 -0.21 -16.83
N LEU A 112 -6.87 0.69 -16.80
CA LEU A 112 -7.60 1.13 -18.00
C LEU A 112 -6.77 2.07 -18.89
N GLU A 113 -5.95 2.92 -18.27
CA GLU A 113 -5.12 3.91 -18.96
C GLU A 113 -3.82 4.12 -18.19
N LYS A 114 -2.73 4.37 -18.92
CA LYS A 114 -1.42 4.73 -18.36
C LYS A 114 -0.64 5.63 -19.32
N PRO A 115 0.32 6.42 -18.84
CA PRO A 115 1.28 7.10 -19.71
C PRO A 115 2.02 6.10 -20.62
N SER A 116 2.36 6.54 -21.84
CA SER A 116 2.95 5.67 -22.87
C SER A 116 4.33 5.11 -22.49
N ASP A 117 5.05 5.82 -21.63
CA ASP A 117 6.42 5.55 -21.17
C ASP A 117 6.49 4.72 -19.88
N VAL A 118 5.36 4.46 -19.23
CA VAL A 118 5.32 3.64 -18.01
C VAL A 118 5.09 2.18 -18.38
N GLU A 119 6.06 1.31 -18.13
CA GLU A 119 5.87 -0.14 -18.23
C GLU A 119 5.23 -0.68 -16.95
N ILE A 120 4.08 -1.33 -17.09
CA ILE A 120 3.44 -2.09 -16.02
C ILE A 120 3.41 -3.54 -16.53
N PRO A 121 4.18 -4.46 -15.92
CA PRO A 121 4.26 -5.85 -16.33
C PRO A 121 2.96 -6.57 -15.95
N TYR A 122 1.89 -6.36 -16.71
CA TYR A 122 0.72 -7.23 -16.65
C TYR A 122 0.07 -7.47 -18.00
N ARG A 123 -0.43 -8.69 -18.18
CA ARG A 123 -1.27 -9.11 -19.30
C ARG A 123 -2.73 -9.05 -18.83
N ALA A 124 -3.52 -8.13 -19.38
CA ALA A 124 -4.97 -8.22 -19.26
C ALA A 124 -5.41 -9.66 -19.61
N GLN A 125 -6.22 -10.28 -18.74
CA GLN A 125 -6.95 -11.51 -19.10
C GLN A 125 -8.11 -11.16 -20.03
#